data_AF-A0A938N0T6-F1
#
_entry.id   AF-A0A938N0T6-F1
#
_cell.length_a   1.000
_cell.length_b   1.000
_cell.length_c   1.000
_cell.angle_alpha   90.00
_cell.angle_beta   90.00
_cell.angle_gamma   90.00
#
_symmetry.space_group_name_H-M   'P 1'
#
loop_
_entity.id
_entity.type
_entity.pdbx_description
1 polymer ?
#
loop_
_entity_poly.entity_id
_entity_poly.type
_entity_poly.pdbx_seq_one_letter_code
_entity_poly.pdbx_strand_id
1 'polypeptide(L)'
;MIDPTTLPAARSTGQVCFCWYRIRITAPPEWKGKKVAFYTTVDDYGEVWVDGKLPFQVGQLNGNLVRGHNVPNRVELPDVQPGKTWSIAIFGINGPISAVPSNWIFLTNTYLEISE
;
A
#
# COMPACT_ATOMS: atom_id res chain seq x y z
N MET A 1 -3.86 0.61 -16.99
CA MET A 1 -3.76 -0.51 -16.03
C MET A 1 -2.40 -1.17 -16.24
N ILE A 2 -1.65 -1.45 -15.17
CA ILE A 2 -0.37 -2.17 -15.27
C ILE A 2 -0.56 -3.62 -14.83
N ASP A 3 0.29 -4.51 -15.32
CA ASP A 3 0.32 -5.91 -14.90
C ASP A 3 0.77 -6.00 -13.42
N PRO A 4 0.00 -6.64 -12.51
CA PRO A 4 0.38 -6.79 -11.11
C PRO A 4 1.73 -7.48 -10.88
N THR A 5 2.15 -8.37 -11.78
CA THR A 5 3.46 -9.04 -11.68
C THR A 5 4.63 -8.08 -11.87
N THR A 6 4.37 -6.88 -12.42
CA THR A 6 5.38 -5.85 -12.65
C THR A 6 5.49 -4.83 -11.52
N LEU A 7 4.76 -4.99 -10.41
CA LEU A 7 4.85 -4.10 -9.24
C LEU A 7 6.28 -3.93 -8.67
N PRO A 8 7.16 -4.95 -8.71
CA PRO A 8 8.56 -4.79 -8.28
C PRO A 8 9.44 -3.98 -9.25
N ALA A 9 8.97 -3.69 -10.46
CA ALA A 9 9.75 -2.91 -11.41
C ALA A 9 9.70 -1.42 -11.05
N ALA A 10 10.85 -0.74 -11.19
CA ALA A 10 10.99 0.69 -10.94
C ALA A 10 9.92 1.51 -11.67
N ARG A 11 9.42 2.55 -10.99
CA ARG A 11 8.48 3.53 -11.54
C ARG A 11 8.98 4.94 -11.27
N SER A 12 8.44 5.90 -12.03
CA SER A 12 8.82 7.31 -11.96
C SER A 12 10.29 7.55 -12.37
N THR A 13 10.84 8.70 -12.02
CA THR A 13 12.16 9.17 -12.45
C THR A 13 13.33 8.73 -11.56
N GLY A 14 13.05 8.12 -10.40
CA GLY A 14 14.07 7.79 -9.39
C GLY A 14 14.56 9.02 -8.63
N GLN A 15 15.55 8.83 -7.75
CA GLN A 15 16.04 9.84 -6.80
C GLN A 15 14.88 10.42 -5.97
N VAL A 16 14.90 11.70 -5.60
CA VAL A 16 13.76 12.33 -4.91
C VAL A 16 12.57 12.41 -5.87
N CYS A 17 11.66 11.44 -5.76
CA CYS A 17 10.46 11.38 -6.56
C CYS A 17 9.28 10.90 -5.73
N PHE A 18 8.10 11.10 -6.32
CA PHE A 18 6.81 10.71 -5.77
C PHE A 18 6.13 9.75 -6.75
N CYS A 19 5.43 8.75 -6.24
CA CYS A 19 4.66 7.83 -7.07
C CYS A 19 3.32 7.48 -6.42
N TRP A 20 2.30 7.29 -7.25
CA TRP A 20 0.99 6.83 -6.84
C TRP A 20 0.65 5.52 -7.54
N TYR A 21 0.22 4.53 -6.76
CA TYR A 21 -0.43 3.32 -7.26
C TYR A 21 -1.90 3.35 -6.89
N ARG A 22 -2.75 2.81 -7.75
CA ARG A 22 -4.17 2.62 -7.47
C ARG A 22 -4.58 1.19 -7.76
N ILE A 23 -5.14 0.53 -6.77
CA ILE A 23 -5.59 -0.87 -6.85
C ILE A 23 -7.07 -0.90 -6.46
N ARG A 24 -7.87 -1.59 -7.26
CA ARG A 24 -9.27 -1.86 -6.95
C ARG A 24 -9.42 -3.33 -6.60
N ILE A 25 -9.98 -3.61 -5.43
CA ILE A 25 -10.21 -4.98 -4.93
C ILE A 25 -11.70 -5.14 -4.76
N THR A 26 -12.26 -6.23 -5.28
CA THR A 26 -13.67 -6.62 -5.08
C THR A 26 -13.70 -7.91 -4.29
N ALA A 27 -14.44 -7.93 -3.17
CA ALA A 27 -14.59 -9.11 -2.34
C ALA A 27 -15.42 -10.19 -3.05
N PRO A 28 -14.88 -11.40 -3.26
CA PRO A 28 -15.65 -12.53 -3.76
C PRO A 28 -16.50 -13.16 -2.63
N PRO A 29 -17.50 -14.02 -2.96
CA PRO A 29 -18.41 -14.61 -1.99
C PRO A 29 -17.74 -15.34 -0.82
N GLU A 30 -16.62 -16.01 -1.06
CA GLU A 30 -15.86 -16.82 -0.09
C GLU A 30 -15.16 -16.00 1.01
N TRP A 31 -15.14 -14.67 0.92
CA TRP A 31 -14.62 -13.80 1.98
C TRP A 31 -15.69 -13.40 3.00
N LYS A 32 -16.95 -13.78 2.80
CA LYS A 32 -18.02 -13.46 3.75
C LYS A 32 -17.67 -13.98 5.14
N GLY A 33 -17.68 -13.08 6.13
CA GLY A 33 -17.36 -13.40 7.52
C GLY A 33 -15.86 -13.50 7.85
N LYS A 34 -14.98 -13.27 6.87
CA LYS A 34 -13.52 -13.28 7.04
C LYS A 34 -12.98 -11.89 7.32
N LYS A 35 -11.79 -11.82 7.92
CA LYS A 35 -11.00 -10.60 8.00
C LYS A 35 -10.07 -10.53 6.79
N VAL A 36 -9.97 -9.35 6.20
CA VAL A 36 -9.12 -9.10 5.03
C VAL A 36 -8.23 -7.92 5.33
N ALA A 37 -6.92 -8.06 5.07
CA ALA A 37 -5.97 -6.96 5.13
C ALA A 37 -5.18 -6.87 3.82
N PHE A 38 -4.92 -5.65 3.38
CA PHE A 38 -3.98 -5.35 2.30
C PHE A 38 -2.58 -5.17 2.88
N TYR A 39 -1.62 -5.86 2.28
CA TYR A 39 -0.22 -5.82 2.66
C TYR A 39 0.60 -5.31 1.47
N THR A 40 1.55 -4.42 1.73
CA THR A 40 2.58 -4.03 0.76
C THR A 40 3.79 -3.45 1.47
N THR A 41 4.96 -3.58 0.88
CA THR A 41 6.14 -2.77 1.23
C THR A 41 6.36 -1.76 0.13
N VAL A 42 6.40 -0.48 0.50
CA VAL A 42 6.75 0.61 -0.42
C VAL A 42 8.22 0.92 -0.23
N ASP A 43 8.95 1.14 -1.34
CA ASP A 43 10.33 1.60 -1.25
C ASP A 43 10.40 2.92 -0.45
N ASP A 44 11.26 2.95 0.56
CA ASP A 44 11.56 4.05 1.48
C ASP A 44 10.40 4.49 2.37
N TYR A 45 9.46 5.28 1.84
CA TYR A 45 8.30 5.79 2.58
C TYR A 45 7.01 5.54 1.81
N GLY A 46 6.00 5.02 2.51
CA GLY A 46 4.71 4.66 1.98
C GLY A 46 3.53 5.10 2.84
N GLU A 47 2.48 5.57 2.19
CA GLU A 47 1.15 5.71 2.77
C GLU A 47 0.14 4.85 2.01
N VAL A 48 -0.76 4.19 2.73
CA VAL A 48 -1.84 3.39 2.15
C VAL A 48 -3.18 3.98 2.57
N TRP A 49 -3.97 4.35 1.56
CA TRP A 49 -5.29 4.96 1.69
C TRP A 49 -6.35 3.95 1.26
N VAL A 50 -7.44 3.84 2.03
CA VAL A 50 -8.59 2.98 1.71
C VAL A 50 -9.81 3.85 1.50
N ASP A 51 -10.46 3.74 0.34
CA ASP A 51 -11.66 4.51 -0.03
C ASP A 51 -11.47 6.03 0.18
N GLY A 52 -10.27 6.53 -0.15
CA GLY A 52 -9.92 7.95 -0.04
C GLY A 52 -9.62 8.44 1.39
N LYS A 53 -9.49 7.52 2.36
CA LYS A 53 -9.18 7.85 3.75
C LYS A 53 -7.81 7.34 4.15
N LEU A 54 -7.03 8.22 4.79
CA LEU A 54 -5.84 7.87 5.56
C LEU A 54 -6.16 8.05 7.04
N PRO A 55 -6.55 7.00 7.77
CA PRO A 55 -6.70 7.08 9.20
C PRO A 55 -5.31 7.09 9.83
N PHE A 56 -4.68 8.27 9.81
CA PHE A 56 -3.47 8.60 10.54
C PHE A 56 -3.85 9.11 11.92
N GLN A 57 -3.18 8.60 12.95
CA GLN A 57 -3.21 9.17 14.28
C GLN A 57 -1.80 9.51 14.75
N VAL A 58 -1.63 10.68 15.37
CA VAL A 58 -0.35 11.08 15.96
C VAL A 58 0.08 10.02 16.99
N GLY A 59 1.33 9.57 16.89
CA GLY A 59 1.88 8.52 17.77
C GLY A 59 1.49 7.09 17.40
N GLN A 60 0.69 6.89 16.34
CA GLN A 60 0.34 5.55 15.87
C GLN A 60 1.59 4.75 15.49
N LEU A 61 1.65 3.53 16.01
CA LEU A 61 2.68 2.56 15.66
C LEU A 61 2.14 1.60 14.59
N ASN A 62 2.73 1.62 13.38
CA ASN A 62 2.38 0.75 12.23
C ASN A 62 1.01 1.04 11.59
N GLY A 63 0.70 0.38 10.47
CA GLY A 63 -0.58 0.47 9.76
C GLY A 63 -0.47 1.17 8.41
N ASN A 64 -1.25 2.24 8.22
CA ASN A 64 -1.35 2.96 6.95
C ASN A 64 -0.10 3.79 6.61
N LEU A 65 0.73 4.13 7.60
CA LEU A 65 1.94 4.91 7.40
C LEU A 65 3.17 4.05 7.68
N VAL A 66 4.14 4.11 6.77
CA VAL A 66 5.48 3.58 6.98
C VAL A 66 6.24 4.50 7.94
N ARG A 67 6.94 3.90 8.90
CA ARG A 67 7.72 4.63 9.92
C ARG A 67 9.23 4.45 9.79
N GLY A 68 9.67 3.71 8.77
CA GLY A 68 11.06 3.43 8.51
C GLY A 68 11.25 2.89 7.09
N HIS A 69 12.43 3.10 6.55
CA HIS A 69 12.81 2.71 5.19
C HIS A 69 12.46 1.24 4.93
N ASN A 70 11.56 0.99 3.96
CA ASN A 70 11.12 -0.36 3.57
C ASN A 70 10.38 -1.17 4.65
N VAL A 71 9.80 -0.50 5.64
CA VAL A 71 8.92 -1.17 6.61
C VAL A 71 7.55 -1.45 5.96
N PRO A 72 6.98 -2.66 6.13
CA PRO A 72 5.70 -2.99 5.50
C PRO A 72 4.49 -2.20 6.03
N ASN A 73 3.55 -1.89 5.14
CA ASN A 73 2.20 -1.46 5.44
C ASN A 73 1.26 -2.67 5.53
N ARG A 74 0.45 -2.70 6.58
CA ARG A 74 -0.67 -3.64 6.72
C ARG A 74 -1.93 -2.86 7.08
N VAL A 75 -2.95 -2.96 6.24
CA VAL A 75 -4.17 -2.18 6.37
C VAL A 75 -5.39 -3.08 6.30
N GLU A 76 -6.23 -3.04 7.32
CA GLU A 76 -7.48 -3.80 7.33
C GLU A 76 -8.49 -3.20 6.34
N LEU A 77 -9.18 -4.06 5.61
CA LEU A 77 -10.25 -3.68 4.68
C LEU A 77 -11.60 -3.91 5.36
N PRO A 78 -12.32 -2.86 5.75
CA PRO A 78 -13.55 -2.97 6.54
C PRO A 78 -14.74 -3.39 5.68
N ASP A 79 -15.81 -3.84 6.35
CA ASP A 79 -17.11 -4.16 5.74
C ASP A 79 -17.04 -5.23 4.65
N VAL A 80 -16.27 -6.30 4.92
CA VAL A 80 -16.11 -7.44 4.00
C VAL A 80 -17.46 -8.11 3.75
N GLN A 81 -18.03 -7.85 2.57
CA GLN A 81 -19.27 -8.41 2.06
C GLN A 81 -19.06 -8.80 0.59
N PRO A 82 -19.69 -9.87 0.09
CA PRO A 82 -19.60 -10.22 -1.33
C PRO A 82 -19.98 -9.03 -2.22
N GLY A 83 -19.12 -8.70 -3.20
CA GLY A 83 -19.30 -7.56 -4.11
C GLY A 83 -18.84 -6.21 -3.55
N LYS A 84 -18.48 -6.10 -2.26
CA LYS A 84 -17.86 -4.88 -1.72
C LYS A 84 -16.57 -4.61 -2.49
N THR A 85 -16.44 -3.39 -2.97
CA THR A 85 -15.24 -2.90 -3.65
C THR A 85 -14.54 -1.86 -2.79
N TRP A 86 -13.21 -1.97 -2.68
CA TRP A 86 -12.36 -0.95 -2.09
C TRP A 86 -11.46 -0.33 -3.16
N SER A 87 -11.24 0.98 -3.06
CA SER A 87 -10.20 1.71 -3.80
C SER A 87 -9.00 1.93 -2.89
N ILE A 88 -7.93 1.19 -3.13
CA ILE A 88 -6.65 1.38 -2.46
C ILE A 88 -5.81 2.37 -3.25
N ALA A 89 -5.31 3.41 -2.60
CA ALA A 89 -4.30 4.30 -3.16
C ALA A 89 -3.03 4.24 -2.31
N ILE A 90 -1.89 4.09 -2.96
CA ILE A 90 -0.60 3.96 -2.29
C ILE A 90 0.27 5.12 -2.76
N PHE A 91 0.70 5.94 -1.81
CA PHE A 91 1.63 7.04 -2.05
C PHE A 91 3.02 6.61 -1.64
N GLY A 92 4.00 6.76 -2.52
CA GLY A 92 5.41 6.49 -2.24
C GLY A 92 6.26 7.74 -2.37
N ILE A 93 7.23 7.89 -1.47
CA ILE A 93 8.29 8.90 -1.54
C ILE A 93 9.62 8.18 -1.43
N ASN A 94 10.48 8.41 -2.43
CA ASN A 94 11.85 7.94 -2.38
C ASN A 94 12.70 8.90 -1.51
N GLY A 95 13.48 8.36 -0.59
CA GLY A 95 14.17 9.12 0.44
C GLY A 95 15.39 8.40 1.03
N PRO A 96 16.11 9.06 1.95
CA PRO A 96 15.72 10.27 2.69
C PRO A 96 15.67 11.54 1.82
N ILE A 97 14.71 12.44 2.07
CA ILE A 97 14.53 13.66 1.25
C ILE A 97 15.75 14.59 1.30
N SER A 98 16.43 14.66 2.45
CA SER A 98 17.60 15.54 2.66
C SER A 98 18.92 14.97 2.16
N ALA A 99 18.95 13.69 1.77
CA ALA A 99 20.15 13.01 1.29
C ALA A 99 19.78 12.28 -0.01
N VAL A 100 20.11 12.91 -1.14
CA VAL A 100 19.64 12.49 -2.48
C VAL A 100 19.77 10.98 -2.64
N PRO A 101 18.64 10.26 -2.76
CA PRO A 101 18.65 8.82 -2.92
C PRO A 101 19.10 8.42 -4.33
N SER A 102 19.64 7.21 -4.46
CA SER A 102 20.13 6.66 -5.74
C SER A 102 19.24 5.54 -6.32
N ASN A 103 18.14 5.23 -5.65
CA ASN A 103 17.16 4.17 -5.96
C ASN A 103 15.91 4.71 -6.70
N TRP A 104 14.90 3.85 -6.87
CA TRP A 104 13.62 4.10 -7.53
C TRP A 104 12.48 3.56 -6.69
N ILE A 105 11.27 4.12 -6.83
CA ILE A 105 10.09 3.61 -6.12
C ILE A 105 9.55 2.38 -6.84
N PHE A 106 9.33 1.32 -6.08
CA PHE A 106 8.56 0.13 -6.46
C PHE A 106 7.78 -0.41 -5.27
N LEU A 107 6.88 -1.36 -5.53
CA LEU A 107 6.16 -2.08 -4.47
C LEU A 107 6.69 -3.52 -4.40
N THR A 108 6.92 -4.01 -3.19
CA THR A 108 7.24 -5.42 -2.95
C THR A 108 6.26 -6.02 -1.95
N ASN A 109 6.22 -7.36 -1.88
CA ASN A 109 5.36 -8.08 -0.94
C ASN A 109 3.90 -7.61 -0.98
N THR A 110 3.37 -7.30 -2.17
CA THR A 110 2.00 -6.81 -2.31
C THR A 110 1.02 -7.97 -2.40
N TYR A 111 0.23 -8.20 -1.35
CA TYR A 111 -0.73 -9.30 -1.30
C TYR A 111 -1.91 -9.00 -0.36
N LEU A 112 -2.89 -9.90 -0.34
CA LEU A 112 -4.01 -9.87 0.60
C LEU A 112 -3.84 -10.96 1.65
N GLU A 113 -3.95 -10.59 2.91
CA GLU A 113 -4.10 -11.53 4.02
C GLU A 113 -5.58 -11.78 4.25
N ILE A 114 -5.97 -13.05 4.24
CA ILE A 114 -7.36 -13.47 4.49
C ILE A 114 -7.30 -14.43 5.69
N SER A 115 -7.96 -14.07 6.78
CA SER A 115 -8.04 -14.90 7.98
C SER A 115 -9.49 -15.13 8.40
N GLU A 116 -9.68 -16.14 9.25
CA GLU A 116 -10.95 -16.35 9.96
C GLU A 116 -11.28 -15.17 10.90
#